data_AF-A0A0C9W5A8-F1
#
_entry.id   AF-A0A0C9W5A8-F1
#
_cell.length_a   1.000
_cell.length_b   1.000
_cell.length_c   1.000
_cell.angle_alpha   90.00
_cell.angle_beta   90.00
_cell.angle_gamma   90.00
#
_symmetry.space_group_name_H-M   'P 1'
#
loop_
_entity.id
_entity.type
_entity.pdbx_description
1 polymer ?
#
loop_
_entity_poly.entity_id
_entity_poly.type
_entity_poly.pdbx_seq_one_letter_code
_entity_poly.pdbx_strand_id
1 'polypeptide(L)' 'MHSLNAGHLIILVTALFFLLASYAVLISAFVPLSGIQLLDVLAQDTHYKYFVLLIIPTSAYFVIANWVGWQYYQNS' A
#
# COMPACT_ATOMS: atom_id res chain seq x y z
N MET A 1 15.54 -27.34 6.87
CA MET A 1 15.12 -25.99 7.30
C MET A 1 15.09 -25.10 6.07
N HIS A 2 13.92 -24.77 5.54
CA HIS A 2 13.83 -23.80 4.45
C HIS A 2 14.11 -22.41 5.03
N SER A 3 15.29 -21.85 4.76
CA SER A 3 15.57 -20.46 5.05
C SER A 3 14.70 -19.61 4.10
N LEU A 4 13.65 -18.99 4.63
CA LEU A 4 12.91 -17.98 3.87
C LEU A 4 13.88 -16.89 3.45
N ASN A 5 14.11 -16.77 2.14
CA ASN A 5 14.97 -15.72 1.60
C ASN A 5 14.23 -14.38 1.74
N ALA A 6 14.72 -13.51 2.61
CA ALA A 6 14.10 -12.23 2.93
C ALA A 6 13.82 -11.38 1.68
N GLY A 7 14.67 -11.45 0.65
CA GLY A 7 14.45 -10.76 -0.61
C GLY A 7 13.21 -11.25 -1.36
N HIS A 8 12.99 -12.56 -1.41
CA HIS A 8 11.78 -13.14 -2.02
C HIS A 8 10.53 -12.78 -1.22
N LEU A 9 10.64 -12.73 0.11
CA LEU A 9 9.54 -12.32 0.97
C LEU A 9 9.15 -10.86 0.75
N ILE A 10 10.14 -9.96 0.61
CA ILE A 10 9.90 -8.55 0.29
C ILE A 10 9.19 -8.42 -1.06
N ILE A 11 9.67 -9.09 -2.10
CA ILE A 11 9.05 -9.06 -3.44
C ILE A 11 7.61 -9.57 -3.39
N LEU A 12 7.37 -10.67 -2.68
CA LEU A 12 6.03 -11.25 -2.54
C LEU A 12 5.09 -10.28 -1.83
N VAL A 13 5.52 -9.67 -0.73
CA VAL A 13 4.70 -8.71 0.03
C VAL A 13 4.40 -7.46 -0.79
N THR A 14 5.39 -6.90 -1.49
CA THR A 14 5.17 -5.70 -2.32
C THR A 14 4.28 -5.98 -3.51
N ALA A 15 4.42 -7.15 -4.15
CA ALA A 15 3.54 -7.56 -5.25
C ALA A 15 2.09 -7.75 -4.77
N LEU A 16 1.88 -8.43 -3.63
CA LEU A 16 0.55 -8.59 -3.05
C LEU A 16 -0.07 -7.24 -2.65
N PHE A 17 0.72 -6.36 -2.02
CA PHE A 17 0.27 -5.02 -1.68
C PHE A 17 -0.16 -4.24 -2.92
N PHE A 18 0.65 -4.26 -3.99
CA PHE A 18 0.33 -3.60 -5.25
C PHE A 18 -0.98 -4.13 -5.85
N LEU A 19 -1.15 -5.45 -5.93
CA LEU A 19 -2.38 -6.05 -6.48
C LEU A 19 -3.61 -5.69 -5.66
N LEU A 20 -3.53 -5.76 -4.32
CA LEU A 20 -4.63 -5.39 -3.43
C LEU A 20 -4.97 -3.90 -3.54
N ALA A 21 -3.94 -3.04 -3.60
CA ALA A 21 -4.12 -1.61 -3.74
C ALA A 21 -4.76 -1.25 -5.09
N SER A 22 -4.26 -1.81 -6.20
CA SER A 22 -4.84 -1.63 -7.52
C SER A 22 -6.26 -2.15 -7.60
N TYR A 23 -6.55 -3.30 -6.96
CA TYR A 23 -7.91 -3.81 -6.88
C TYR A 23 -8.83 -2.81 -6.19
N ALA A 24 -8.50 -2.41 -4.97
CA ALA A 24 -9.35 -1.53 -4.16
C ALA A 24 -9.51 -0.13 -4.75
N VAL A 25 -8.47 0.44 -5.37
CA VAL A 25 -8.49 1.81 -5.89
C VAL A 25 -9.06 1.89 -7.30
N LEU A 26 -8.65 1.00 -8.20
CA LEU A 26 -8.95 1.11 -9.63
C LEU A 26 -9.99 0.11 -10.10
N ILE A 27 -9.90 -1.15 -9.68
CA ILE A 27 -10.64 -2.24 -10.32
C ILE A 27 -12.02 -2.44 -9.66
N SER A 28 -12.12 -2.31 -8.34
CA SER A 28 -13.32 -2.64 -7.57
C SER A 28 -14.55 -1.80 -7.95
N ALA A 29 -14.36 -0.67 -8.63
CA ALA A 29 -15.45 0.17 -9.12
C ALA A 29 -16.11 -0.38 -10.40
N PHE A 30 -15.44 -1.27 -11.12
CA PHE A 30 -15.87 -1.78 -12.43
C PHE A 30 -16.24 -3.27 -12.43
N VAL A 31 -16.01 -3.97 -11.32
CA VAL A 31 -16.31 -5.40 -11.17
C VAL A 31 -17.36 -5.63 -10.08
N PRO A 32 -18.22 -6.65 -10.24
CA PRO A 32 -19.15 -7.04 -9.18
C PRO A 32 -18.39 -7.57 -7.95
N LEU A 33 -19.11 -7.73 -6.84
CA LEU A 33 -18.57 -8.28 -5.60
C LEU A 33 -17.97 -9.67 -5.85
N SER A 34 -16.80 -9.88 -5.27
CA SER A 34 -15.99 -11.08 -5.46
C SER A 34 -16.50 -12.29 -4.69
N GLY A 35 -17.34 -12.08 -3.67
CA GLY A 35 -17.76 -13.09 -2.70
C GLY A 35 -16.71 -13.35 -1.62
N ILE A 36 -15.53 -12.73 -1.71
CA ILE A 36 -14.48 -12.82 -0.70
C ILE A 36 -14.70 -11.66 0.28
N GLN A 37 -15.08 -11.99 1.52
CA GLN A 37 -15.47 -11.02 2.54
C GLN A 37 -14.46 -9.88 2.72
N LEU A 38 -13.15 -10.18 2.72
CA LEU A 38 -12.10 -9.16 2.87
C LEU A 38 -12.11 -8.15 1.70
N LEU A 39 -12.20 -8.64 0.46
CA LEU A 39 -12.20 -7.80 -0.74
C LEU A 39 -13.51 -7.04 -0.89
N ASP A 40 -14.62 -7.67 -0.53
CA ASP A 40 -15.95 -7.08 -0.62
C ASP A 40 -16.13 -5.96 0.41
N VAL A 41 -15.59 -6.11 1.63
CA VAL A 41 -15.55 -5.03 2.62
C VAL A 41 -14.75 -3.83 2.10
N LEU A 42 -13.59 -4.07 1.47
CA LEU A 42 -12.83 -2.98 0.82
C LEU A 42 -13.58 -2.34 -0.35
N ALA A 43 -14.29 -3.13 -1.14
CA ALA A 43 -15.01 -2.62 -2.31
C ALA A 43 -16.22 -1.76 -1.91
N GLN A 44 -16.90 -2.11 -0.82
CA GLN A 44 -18.11 -1.47 -0.30
C GLN A 44 -17.83 -0.28 0.64
N ASP A 45 -16.61 -0.12 1.13
CA ASP A 45 -16.24 1.05 1.93
C ASP A 45 -16.40 2.34 1.09
N THR A 46 -17.19 3.30 1.58
CA THR A 46 -17.42 4.59 0.93
C THR A 46 -16.72 5.76 1.60
N HIS A 47 -16.19 5.57 2.81
CA HIS A 47 -15.66 6.65 3.65
C HIS A 47 -14.13 6.58 3.79
N TYR A 48 -13.56 5.38 3.95
CA TYR A 48 -12.12 5.20 4.20
C TYR A 48 -11.43 4.28 3.17
N LYS A 49 -12.11 4.00 2.06
CA LYS A 49 -11.68 3.08 0.99
C LYS A 49 -10.20 3.20 0.60
N TYR A 50 -9.69 4.42 0.51
CA TYR A 50 -8.32 4.69 0.07
C TYR A 50 -7.37 4.99 1.22
N PHE A 51 -7.88 5.23 2.43
CA PHE A 51 -7.10 5.74 3.55
C PHE A 51 -5.97 4.77 3.93
N VAL A 52 -6.30 3.51 4.19
CA VAL A 52 -5.32 2.48 4.60
C VAL A 52 -4.28 2.20 3.51
N LEU A 53 -4.64 2.34 2.24
CA LEU A 53 -3.73 2.08 1.12
C LEU A 53 -2.83 3.27 0.84
N LEU A 54 -3.36 4.49 0.91
CA LEU A 54 -2.62 5.72 0.64
C LEU A 54 -1.80 6.18 1.85
N ILE A 55 -2.13 5.78 3.08
CA ILE A 55 -1.34 6.17 4.25
C ILE A 55 0.11 5.66 4.17
N ILE A 56 0.34 4.49 3.57
CA ILE A 56 1.68 3.91 3.42
C ILE A 56 2.57 4.79 2.52
N PRO A 57 2.25 5.05 1.24
CA PRO A 57 3.07 5.91 0.41
C PRO A 57 3.10 7.36 0.91
N THR A 58 1.99 7.87 1.49
CA THR A 58 1.93 9.26 1.98
C THR A 58 2.81 9.46 3.21
N SER A 59 2.77 8.55 4.18
CA SER A 59 3.62 8.61 5.38
C SER A 59 5.09 8.39 5.04
N ALA A 60 5.40 7.42 4.17
CA ALA A 60 6.75 7.18 3.69
C ALA A 60 7.31 8.42 3.01
N TYR A 61 6.55 9.01 2.08
CA TYR A 61 6.95 10.25 1.41
C TYR A 61 7.18 11.39 2.40
N PHE A 62 6.26 11.60 3.36
CA PHE A 62 6.40 12.64 4.37
C PHE A 62 7.68 12.48 5.20
N VAL A 63 7.97 11.27 5.67
CA VAL A 63 9.19 10.98 6.45
C VAL A 63 10.45 11.20 5.61
N ILE A 64 10.47 10.71 4.37
CA ILE A 64 11.61 10.86 3.46
C ILE A 64 11.84 12.34 3.13
N ALA A 65 10.80 13.08 2.78
CA ALA A 65 10.90 14.49 2.45
C ALA A 65 11.38 15.32 3.65
N ASN A 66 10.89 15.03 4.85
CA ASN A 66 11.33 15.70 6.07
C ASN A 66 12.80 15.40 6.38
N TRP A 67 13.21 14.13 6.32
CA TRP A 67 14.61 13.74 6.49
C TRP A 67 15.50 14.48 5.48
N VAL A 68 15.20 14.36 4.18
CA VAL A 68 16.00 14.96 3.11
C VAL A 68 16.05 16.48 3.24
N GLY A 69 14.94 17.13 3.58
CA GLY A 69 14.89 18.56 3.86
C GLY A 69 15.80 18.97 5.01
N TRP A 70 15.84 18.17 6.08
CA TRP A 70 16.75 18.40 7.21
C TRP A 70 18.23 18.25 6.82
N GLN A 71 18.55 17.26 5.98
CA GLN A 71 19.91 17.09 5.45
C GLN A 71 20.36 18.31 4.65
N TYR A 72 19.48 18.88 3.84
CA TYR A 72 19.80 20.12 3.13
C TYR A 72 19.95 21.30 4.09
N TYR A 73 19.06 21.46 5.07
CA TYR A 73 19.16 22.54 6.06
C TYR A 73 20.45 22.51 6.87
N GLN A 74 20.92 21.32 7.29
CA GLN A 74 22.14 21.21 8.10
C GLN A 74 23.44 21.34 7.31
N ASN A 75 23.44 20.99 6.01
CA ASN A 75 24.64 20.91 5.19
C ASN A 75 24.72 21.97 4.08
N SER A 76 23.83 22.99 4.11
CA SER A 76 23.85 24.13 3.18
C SER A 76 24.33 25.41 3.87
#